data_AF-A0A9E9DE33-F1
#
_entry.id   AF-A0A9E9DE33-F1
#
_cell.length_a   1.000
_cell.length_b   1.000
_cell.length_c   1.000
_cell.angle_alpha   90.00
_cell.angle_beta   90.00
_cell.angle_gamma   90.00
#
_symmetry.space_group_name_H-M   'P 1'
#
loop_
_entity.id
_entity.type
_entity.pdbx_description
1 polymer ?
#
loop_
_entity_poly.entity_id
_entity_poly.type
_entity_poly.pdbx_seq_one_letter_code
_entity_poly.pdbx_strand_id
1 'polypeptide(L)' 'MNAVILESLLTCPHCGFAQHETMPTNACQYYYECSHCMMLLRPNSGDCCVFCSFGSVKCPPIQQQCGCCG' A
#
# COMPACT_ATOMS: atom_id res chain seq x y z
N MET A 1 14.10 -7.95 -16.56
CA MET A 1 13.25 -6.76 -16.31
C MET A 1 12.48 -7.06 -15.05
N ASN A 2 12.68 -6.30 -13.98
CA ASN A 2 12.03 -6.57 -12.69
C ASN A 2 10.56 -6.17 -12.81
N ALA A 3 9.66 -7.15 -12.99
CA ALA A 3 8.24 -6.90 -13.14
C ALA A 3 7.69 -6.37 -11.81
N VAL A 4 7.37 -5.08 -11.76
CA VAL A 4 6.75 -4.46 -10.58
C VAL A 4 5.32 -4.93 -10.51
N ILE A 5 4.94 -5.54 -9.39
CA ILE A 5 3.56 -5.96 -9.15
C ILE A 5 2.84 -4.76 -8.55
N LEU A 6 1.93 -4.17 -9.33
CA LEU A 6 1.13 -3.02 -8.90
C LEU A 6 -0.13 -3.47 -8.17
N GLU A 7 -0.61 -4.68 -8.40
CA GLU A 7 -1.79 -5.20 -7.71
C GLU A 7 -1.42 -5.68 -6.30
N SER A 8 -2.14 -5.17 -5.31
CA SER A 8 -1.97 -5.60 -3.92
C SER A 8 -3.31 -5.67 -3.22
N LEU A 9 -3.49 -6.75 -2.46
CA LEU A 9 -4.61 -6.90 -1.55
C LEU A 9 -4.35 -6.02 -0.33
N LEU A 10 -5.10 -4.92 -0.23
CA LEU A 10 -5.08 -4.02 0.90
C LEU A 10 -6.18 -4.44 1.88
N THR A 11 -5.77 -4.84 3.09
CA THR A 11 -6.69 -5.31 4.12
C THR A 11 -6.89 -4.24 5.18
N CYS A 12 -8.13 -3.82 5.38
CA CYS A 12 -8.48 -2.85 6.40
C CYS A 12 -8.36 -3.47 7.81
N PRO A 13 -7.50 -2.94 8.70
CA PRO A 13 -7.35 -3.47 10.06
C PRO A 13 -8.56 -3.18 10.97
N HIS A 14 -9.46 -2.27 10.56
CA HIS A 14 -10.61 -1.89 11.37
C HIS A 14 -11.85 -2.76 11.14
N CYS A 15 -12.09 -3.18 9.90
CA CYS A 15 -13.26 -3.99 9.55
C CYS A 15 -12.90 -5.37 8.96
N GLY A 16 -11.62 -5.63 8.69
CA GLY A 16 -11.17 -6.88 8.06
C GLY A 16 -11.45 -6.98 6.55
N PHE A 17 -12.02 -5.94 5.93
CA PHE A 17 -12.30 -5.93 4.51
C PHE A 17 -11.00 -5.87 3.70
N ALA A 18 -10.82 -6.79 2.76
CA ALA A 18 -9.68 -6.82 1.85
C ALA A 18 -10.12 -6.48 0.43
N GLN A 19 -9.38 -5.58 -0.22
CA GLN A 19 -9.67 -5.13 -1.58
C GLN A 19 -8.42 -5.18 -2.44
N HIS A 20 -8.57 -5.61 -3.70
CA HIS A 20 -7.49 -5.53 -4.67
C HIS A 20 -7.37 -4.09 -5.16
N GLU A 21 -6.28 -3.46 -4.76
CA GLU A 21 -5.97 -2.09 -5.13
C GLU A 21 -4.73 -2.07 -6.02
N THR A 22 -4.76 -1.19 -7.02
CA THR A 22 -3.62 -0.99 -7.92
C THR A 22 -2.75 0.14 -7.40
N MET A 23 -1.55 -0.21 -6.95
CA MET A 23 -0.56 0.75 -6.48
C MET A 23 -0.15 1.69 -7.62
N PRO A 24 -0.22 3.01 -7.40
CA PRO A 24 0.30 3.96 -8.36
C PRO A 24 1.82 3.86 -8.43
N THR A 25 2.34 3.82 -9.64
CA THR A 25 3.79 3.90 -9.90
C THR A 25 4.36 5.30 -9.71
N ASN A 26 3.50 6.32 -9.73
CA ASN A 26 3.90 7.72 -9.77
C ASN A 26 3.75 8.47 -8.43
N ALA A 27 3.26 7.80 -7.37
CA ALA A 27 3.07 8.41 -6.05
C ALA A 27 2.99 7.36 -4.93
N CYS A 28 3.43 7.72 -3.72
CA CYS A 28 3.22 6.90 -2.53
C CYS A 28 1.82 7.14 -1.94
N GLN A 29 1.04 6.07 -1.78
CA GLN A 29 -0.27 6.14 -1.13
C GLN A 29 -0.11 6.15 0.40
N TYR A 30 -0.01 7.34 0.99
CA TYR A 30 0.12 7.48 2.44
C TYR A 30 -1.23 7.37 3.15
N TYR A 31 -2.31 7.78 2.50
CA TYR A 31 -3.66 7.67 3.05
C TYR A 31 -4.48 6.75 2.17
N TYR A 32 -5.30 5.91 2.79
CA TYR A 32 -6.27 5.09 2.09
C TYR A 32 -7.60 5.12 2.81
N GLU A 33 -8.64 5.48 2.08
CA GLU A 33 -10.00 5.42 2.60
C GLU A 33 -10.60 4.06 2.28
N CYS A 34 -10.96 3.30 3.32
CA CYS A 34 -11.60 2.02 3.11
C CYS A 34 -13.02 2.22 2.56
N SER A 35 -13.33 1.68 1.38
CA SER A 35 -14.68 1.80 0.79
C SER A 35 -15.79 1.13 1.61
N HIS A 36 -15.44 0.21 2.52
CA HIS A 36 -16.41 -0.52 3.34
C HIS A 36 -16.78 0.24 4.62
N CYS A 37 -15.81 0.74 5.37
CA CYS A 37 -16.05 1.47 6.63
C CYS A 37 -15.82 2.99 6.54
N MET A 38 -15.43 3.51 5.37
CA MET A 38 -15.08 4.91 5.11
C MET A 38 -14.01 5.46 6.05
N MET A 39 -13.19 4.58 6.63
CA MET A 39 -12.14 4.98 7.55
C MET A 39 -10.85 5.29 6.81
N LEU A 40 -10.24 6.43 7.16
CA LEU A 40 -8.95 6.84 6.64
C LEU A 40 -7.81 6.10 7.35
N LEU A 41 -7.26 5.10 6.68
CA LEU A 41 -6.09 4.34 7.10
C LEU A 41 -4.81 5.14 6.87
N ARG A 42 -3.86 4.97 7.79
CA ARG A 42 -2.50 5.54 7.74
C ARG A 42 -1.48 4.44 7.97
N PRO A 43 -0.31 4.48 7.31
CA PRO A 43 0.75 3.50 7.54
C PRO A 43 1.22 3.53 9.00
N ASN A 44 1.72 2.38 9.44
CA ASN A 44 2.36 2.25 10.74
C ASN A 44 3.70 3.00 10.76
N SER A 45 4.14 3.40 11.95
CA SER A 45 5.45 4.03 12.13
C SER A 45 6.57 3.08 11.65
N GLY A 46 7.29 3.50 10.62
CA GLY A 46 8.37 2.72 9.98
C GLY A 46 8.03 2.24 8.56
N ASP A 47 6.77 2.29 8.15
CA ASP A 47 6.35 2.00 6.78
C ASP A 47 6.17 3.27 5.94
N CYS A 48 6.48 3.20 4.64
CA CYS A 48 6.40 4.35 3.75
C CYS A 48 4.99 4.64 3.20
N CYS A 49 4.10 3.66 3.18
CA CYS A 49 2.76 3.77 2.59
C CYS A 49 1.81 2.69 3.14
N VAL A 50 0.50 2.87 2.95
CA VAL A 50 -0.52 1.93 3.46
C VAL A 50 -0.32 0.51 2.95
N PHE A 51 0.22 0.35 1.74
CA PHE A 51 0.49 -0.94 1.13
C PHE A 51 1.64 -1.68 1.83
N CYS A 52 2.62 -0.97 2.39
CA CYS A 52 3.68 -1.63 3.15
C CYS A 52 3.19 -2.14 4.51
N SER A 53 2.26 -1.42 5.14
CA SER A 53 1.69 -1.80 6.43
C SER A 53 0.57 -2.84 6.33
N PHE A 54 -0.35 -2.66 5.38
CA PHE A 54 -1.61 -3.43 5.29
C PHE A 54 -1.79 -4.17 3.96
N GLY A 55 -0.88 -3.96 3.01
CA GLY A 55 -0.91 -4.62 1.71
C GLY A 55 -0.21 -5.98 1.73
N SER A 56 -0.66 -6.89 0.88
CA SER A 56 0.00 -8.19 0.69
C SER A 56 1.32 -8.06 -0.07
N VAL A 57 1.41 -7.08 -0.97
CA VAL A 57 2.61 -6.78 -1.77
C VAL A 57 3.19 -5.44 -1.33
N LYS A 58 4.52 -5.36 -1.22
CA LYS A 58 5.26 -4.13 -0.87
C LYS A 58 5.24 -3.13 -2.03
N CYS A 59 5.44 -1.85 -1.72
CA CYS A 59 5.32 -0.79 -2.70
C CYS A 59 6.36 -0.86 -3.84
N PRO A 60 6.05 -0.27 -5.02
CA PRO A 60 6.93 -0.23 -6.17
C PRO A 60 8.39 0.14 -5.88
N PRO A 61 8.70 1.20 -5.12
CA PRO A 61 10.10 1.56 -4.86
C PRO A 61 10.85 0.45 -4.10
N ILE A 62 10.20 -0.22 -3.14
CA ILE A 62 10.80 -1.34 -2.40
C ILE A 62 11.01 -2.55 -3.33
N GLN A 63 10.04 -2.87 -4.19
CA GLN A 63 10.14 -3.99 -5.15
C GLN A 63 11.25 -3.75 -6.18
N GLN A 64 11.42 -2.50 -6.60
CA GLN A 64 12.49 -2.09 -7.52
C GLN A 64 13.87 -2.01 -6.86
N GLN A 65 13.98 -2.29 -5.56
CA GLN A 65 15.20 -2.09 -4.77
C GLN A 65 15.74 -0.66 -4.87
N CYS A 66 14.89 0.29 -5.28
CA CYS A 66 15.19 1.70 -5.29
C CYS A 66 14.88 2.18 -3.87
N GLY A 67 15.92 2.24 -3.04
CA GLY A 67 15.82 2.60 -1.63
C GLY A 67 14.85 3.77 -1.39
N CYS A 68 14.06 3.65 -0.31
CA CYS A 68 12.95 4.55 0.05
C CYS A 68 13.23 6.02 -0.25
N CYS A 69 12.20 6.70 -0.77
CA CYS A 69 12.10 8.15 -0.90
C CYS A 69 12.70 8.84 0.33
N GLY A 70 13.86 9.47 0.12
CA GLY A 70 14.47 10.40 1.07
C GLY A 70 13.80 11.77 1.01
#